data_AF-A0AAX6ES17-F1
#
_entry.id   AF-A0AAX6ES17-F1
#
_cell.length_a   1.000
_cell.length_b   1.000
_cell.length_c   1.000
_cell.angle_alpha   90.00
_cell.angle_beta   90.00
_cell.angle_gamma   90.00
#
_symmetry.space_group_name_H-M   'P 1'
#
loop_
_entity.id
_entity.type
_entity.pdbx_description
1 polymer ?
#
loop_
_entity_poly.entity_id
_entity_poly.type
_entity_poly.pdbx_seq_one_letter_code
_entity_poly.pdbx_strand_id
1 'polypeptide(L)'
;MKPGFDPSKGERPEFYFEDGQYPEQVDWIGQKNQIDAAKAIGVKQIILVGSMGGTNINNPLNKLGNGNILVWKRKAEQYLADSGIPYTIIRAGGLQDTEGGVRELLVGKDDELLQTETRTIARADVAEVCIQALQFEEAKFKAFDLASRPEGMGTPTSDFKALFSQISTCF
;
A
#
# COMPACT_ATOMS: atom_id res chain seq x y z
N MET A 1 -2.82 -2.00 -20.77
CA MET A 1 -3.17 -2.93 -21.86
C MET A 1 -2.25 -2.66 -23.02
N LYS A 2 -1.81 -3.69 -23.73
CA LYS A 2 -0.96 -3.52 -24.92
C LYS A 2 -1.61 -2.53 -25.91
N PRO A 3 -0.81 -1.65 -26.54
CA PRO A 3 -1.32 -0.78 -27.59
C PRO A 3 -2.01 -1.61 -28.67
N GLY A 4 -3.15 -1.11 -29.17
CA GLY A 4 -3.92 -1.80 -30.20
C GLY A 4 -4.87 -2.89 -29.68
N PHE A 5 -5.05 -3.04 -28.36
CA PHE A 5 -6.12 -3.88 -27.83
C PHE A 5 -7.50 -3.36 -28.25
N ASP A 6 -8.29 -4.22 -28.88
CA ASP A 6 -9.66 -3.95 -29.33
C ASP A 6 -10.65 -4.81 -28.53
N PRO A 7 -11.38 -4.23 -27.57
CA PRO A 7 -12.31 -4.98 -26.73
C PRO A 7 -13.49 -5.57 -27.51
N SER A 8 -13.78 -5.09 -28.73
CA SER A 8 -14.88 -5.62 -29.55
C SER A 8 -14.60 -7.00 -30.14
N LYS A 9 -13.35 -7.45 -30.15
CA LYS A 9 -12.93 -8.76 -30.70
C LYS A 9 -13.12 -9.93 -29.73
N GLY A 10 -13.58 -9.68 -28.50
CA GLY A 10 -13.82 -10.72 -27.49
C GLY A 10 -12.55 -11.36 -26.92
N GLU A 11 -11.38 -10.84 -27.25
CA GLU A 11 -10.09 -11.28 -26.71
C GLU A 11 -9.89 -10.76 -25.29
N ARG A 12 -9.14 -11.51 -24.48
CA ARG A 12 -8.78 -11.04 -23.13
C ARG A 12 -7.72 -9.94 -23.25
N PRO A 13 -7.82 -8.86 -22.45
CA PRO A 13 -6.81 -7.82 -22.44
C PRO A 13 -5.46 -8.37 -22.00
N GLU A 14 -4.43 -8.10 -22.80
CA GLU A 14 -3.05 -8.37 -22.41
C GLU A 14 -2.48 -7.12 -21.71
N PHE A 15 -2.03 -7.29 -20.47
CA PHE A 15 -1.31 -6.25 -19.73
C PHE A 15 0.18 -6.43 -19.96
N TYR A 16 0.94 -5.34 -19.93
CA TYR A 16 2.39 -5.33 -20.07
C TYR A 16 2.96 -4.13 -19.31
N PHE A 17 4.26 -4.16 -19.07
CA PHE A 17 5.05 -3.01 -18.65
C PHE A 17 6.04 -2.67 -19.76
N GLU A 18 6.29 -1.38 -19.95
CA GLU A 18 7.34 -0.93 -20.88
C GLU A 18 8.71 -1.42 -20.42
N ASP A 19 9.66 -1.55 -21.36
CA ASP A 19 11.02 -1.92 -21.04
C ASP A 19 11.64 -0.94 -20.03
N GLY A 20 12.24 -1.48 -18.98
CA GLY A 20 12.75 -0.69 -17.86
C GLY A 20 11.69 -0.12 -16.90
N GLN A 21 10.39 -0.39 -17.13
CA GLN A 21 9.27 0.04 -16.28
C GLN A 21 8.56 -1.14 -15.59
N TYR A 22 9.19 -2.31 -15.54
CA TYR A 22 8.68 -3.45 -14.78
C TYR A 22 8.75 -3.17 -13.26
N PRO A 23 7.92 -3.85 -12.45
CA PRO A 23 7.91 -3.64 -11.01
C PRO A 23 9.25 -3.90 -10.31
N GLU A 24 10.12 -4.76 -10.85
CA GLU A 24 11.48 -4.92 -10.32
C GLU A 24 12.27 -3.60 -10.37
N GLN A 25 12.22 -2.91 -11.52
CA GLN A 25 12.95 -1.66 -11.74
C GLN A 25 12.28 -0.50 -11.00
N VAL A 26 10.95 -0.42 -11.01
CA VAL A 26 10.22 0.73 -10.47
C VAL A 26 9.93 0.56 -8.99
N ASP A 27 9.27 -0.54 -8.61
CA ASP A 27 8.80 -0.75 -7.24
C ASP A 27 9.90 -1.26 -6.32
N TRP A 28 10.84 -2.07 -6.81
CA TRP A 28 11.99 -2.50 -6.01
C TRP A 28 13.17 -1.53 -6.13
N ILE A 29 13.83 -1.47 -7.29
CA ILE A 29 15.05 -0.66 -7.46
C ILE A 29 14.76 0.83 -7.30
N GLY A 30 13.68 1.34 -7.88
CA GLY A 30 13.29 2.74 -7.78
C GLY A 30 13.00 3.19 -6.34
N GLN A 31 12.31 2.35 -5.55
CA GLN A 31 12.08 2.66 -4.13
C GLN A 31 13.34 2.49 -3.30
N LYS A 32 14.17 1.48 -3.56
CA LYS A 32 15.48 1.31 -2.93
C LYS A 32 16.33 2.58 -3.10
N ASN A 33 16.39 3.13 -4.30
CA ASN A 33 17.15 4.35 -4.58
C ASN A 33 16.63 5.55 -3.78
N GLN A 34 15.30 5.70 -3.63
CA GLN A 34 14.69 6.75 -2.81
C GLN A 34 15.03 6.58 -1.32
N ILE A 35 14.96 5.35 -0.81
CA ILE A 35 15.30 5.02 0.58
C ILE A 35 16.77 5.32 0.87
N ASP A 36 17.68 4.92 -0.03
CA ASP A 36 19.11 5.17 0.11
C ASP A 36 19.42 6.68 0.11
N ALA A 37 18.80 7.44 -0.79
CA ALA A 37 18.95 8.89 -0.85
C ALA A 37 18.41 9.58 0.41
N ALA A 38 17.24 9.15 0.90
CA ALA A 38 16.64 9.65 2.14
C ALA A 38 17.53 9.34 3.36
N LYS A 39 18.13 8.15 3.41
CA LYS A 39 19.09 7.76 4.45
C LYS A 39 20.31 8.65 4.45
N ALA A 40 20.87 8.92 3.27
CA ALA A 40 22.10 9.70 3.11
C ALA A 40 21.96 11.14 3.64
N ILE A 41 20.76 11.73 3.56
CA ILE A 41 20.47 13.07 4.09
C ILE A 41 19.87 13.07 5.50
N GLY A 42 19.72 11.90 6.12
CA GLY A 42 19.22 11.76 7.48
C GLY A 42 17.74 12.11 7.67
N VAL A 43 16.89 11.77 6.68
CA VAL A 43 15.43 11.85 6.78
C VAL A 43 14.94 11.16 8.07
N LYS A 44 13.97 11.79 8.74
CA LYS A 44 13.51 11.35 10.06
C LYS A 44 12.39 10.31 10.02
N GLN A 45 11.67 10.21 8.92
CA GLN A 45 10.63 9.21 8.71
C GLN A 45 10.35 9.01 7.23
N ILE A 46 10.07 7.78 6.81
CA ILE A 46 9.57 7.46 5.46
C ILE A 46 8.19 6.84 5.57
N ILE A 47 7.23 7.38 4.84
CA ILE A 47 5.91 6.78 4.67
C ILE A 47 5.88 6.09 3.31
N LEU A 48 5.57 4.79 3.29
CA LEU A 48 5.52 3.99 2.08
C LEU A 48 4.13 3.37 1.89
N VAL A 49 3.45 3.75 0.81
CA VAL A 49 2.17 3.15 0.43
C VAL A 49 2.42 1.92 -0.45
N GLY A 50 2.03 0.76 0.08
CA GLY A 50 2.04 -0.53 -0.59
C GLY A 50 0.63 -1.00 -0.93
N SER A 51 0.45 -2.32 -0.97
CA SER A 51 -0.83 -2.95 -1.25
C SER A 51 -0.98 -4.22 -0.43
N MET A 52 -2.19 -4.49 0.04
CA MET A 52 -2.55 -5.82 0.55
C MET A 52 -2.35 -6.89 -0.55
N GLY A 53 -2.14 -8.13 -0.11
CA GLY A 53 -1.94 -9.32 -0.93
C GLY A 53 -0.50 -9.82 -0.94
N GLY A 54 0.42 -9.11 -0.27
CA GLY A 54 1.84 -9.45 -0.22
C GLY A 54 2.18 -10.75 0.53
N THR A 55 1.25 -11.32 1.31
CA THR A 55 1.45 -12.63 1.96
C THR A 55 1.24 -13.81 1.01
N ASN A 56 0.61 -13.58 -0.15
CA ASN A 56 0.31 -14.61 -1.13
C ASN A 56 1.08 -14.38 -2.44
N ILE A 57 2.16 -15.13 -2.65
CA ILE A 57 2.95 -15.07 -3.89
C ILE A 57 2.13 -15.40 -5.16
N ASN A 58 1.06 -16.20 -5.02
CA ASN A 58 0.17 -16.59 -6.11
C ASN A 58 -0.99 -15.60 -6.34
N ASN A 59 -0.98 -14.43 -5.68
CA ASN A 59 -2.01 -13.42 -5.85
C ASN A 59 -2.18 -13.02 -7.33
N PRO A 60 -3.42 -12.91 -7.85
CA PRO A 60 -3.67 -12.58 -9.25
C PRO A 60 -2.98 -11.31 -9.75
N LEU A 61 -2.75 -10.31 -8.89
CA LEU A 61 -2.06 -9.07 -9.24
C LEU A 61 -0.62 -9.31 -9.70
N ASN A 62 0.05 -10.37 -9.22
CA ASN A 62 1.40 -10.71 -9.67
C ASN A 62 1.43 -11.17 -11.14
N LYS A 63 0.30 -11.64 -11.68
CA LYS A 63 0.19 -12.11 -13.08
C LYS A 63 -0.05 -10.96 -14.06
N LEU A 64 -0.46 -9.78 -13.59
CA LEU A 64 -0.65 -8.62 -14.46
C LEU A 64 0.68 -8.22 -15.08
N GLY A 65 0.75 -8.25 -16.41
CA GLY A 65 1.97 -7.93 -17.16
C GLY A 65 3.17 -8.83 -16.83
N ASN A 66 2.94 -10.01 -16.24
CA ASN A 66 4.00 -10.90 -15.73
C ASN A 66 4.98 -10.19 -14.77
N GLY A 67 4.49 -9.19 -14.02
CA GLY A 67 5.35 -8.26 -13.30
C GLY A 67 5.71 -8.65 -11.87
N ASN A 68 4.99 -9.58 -11.23
CA ASN A 68 5.17 -9.91 -9.81
C ASN A 68 5.16 -8.69 -8.86
N ILE A 69 4.28 -7.71 -9.16
CA ILE A 69 4.30 -6.39 -8.53
C ILE A 69 4.23 -6.42 -6.99
N LEU A 70 3.42 -7.31 -6.40
CA LEU A 70 3.30 -7.39 -4.94
C LEU A 70 4.56 -7.95 -4.29
N VAL A 71 5.27 -8.86 -4.98
CA VAL A 71 6.55 -9.40 -4.51
C VAL A 71 7.60 -8.31 -4.48
N TRP A 72 7.70 -7.50 -5.54
CA TRP A 72 8.69 -6.42 -5.61
C TRP A 72 8.40 -5.27 -4.64
N LYS A 73 7.13 -4.89 -4.48
CA LYS A 73 6.72 -3.94 -3.43
C LYS A 73 7.08 -4.47 -2.03
N ARG A 74 6.76 -5.73 -1.72
CA ARG A 74 7.10 -6.32 -0.42
C ARG A 74 8.62 -6.39 -0.18
N LYS A 75 9.41 -6.59 -1.23
CA LYS A 75 10.88 -6.52 -1.14
C LYS A 75 11.36 -5.11 -0.77
N ALA A 76 10.76 -4.06 -1.34
CA ALA A 76 11.05 -2.68 -0.98
C ALA A 76 10.62 -2.34 0.44
N GLU A 77 9.45 -2.82 0.86
CA GLU A 77 8.96 -2.68 2.24
C GLU A 77 9.93 -3.31 3.25
N GLN A 78 10.40 -4.55 3.02
CA GLN A 78 11.39 -5.19 3.89
C GLN A 78 12.70 -4.38 3.93
N TYR A 79 13.18 -3.90 2.78
CA TYR A 79 14.39 -3.10 2.73
C TYR A 79 14.26 -1.77 3.48
N LEU A 80 13.08 -1.13 3.42
CA LEU A 80 12.79 0.05 4.23
C LEU A 80 12.83 -0.31 5.72
N ALA A 81 12.21 -1.43 6.12
CA ALA A 81 12.21 -1.88 7.50
C ALA A 81 13.63 -2.17 8.03
N ASP A 82 14.48 -2.77 7.19
CA ASP A 82 15.87 -3.09 7.51
C ASP A 82 16.80 -1.87 7.46
N SER A 83 16.34 -0.74 6.91
CA SER A 83 17.16 0.45 6.69
C SER A 83 17.61 1.16 7.97
N GLY A 84 16.89 0.94 9.08
CA GLY A 84 17.06 1.65 10.36
C GLY A 84 16.44 3.06 10.40
N ILE A 85 15.81 3.51 9.32
CA ILE A 85 15.06 4.78 9.29
C ILE A 85 13.68 4.53 9.89
N PRO A 86 13.13 5.41 10.76
CA PRO A 86 11.73 5.30 11.16
C PRO A 86 10.81 5.25 9.95
N TYR A 87 9.89 4.30 9.94
CA TYR A 87 9.02 4.07 8.78
C TYR A 87 7.57 3.85 9.16
N THR A 88 6.69 4.09 8.20
CA THR A 88 5.30 3.64 8.25
C THR A 88 4.95 3.01 6.90
N ILE A 89 4.66 1.72 6.89
CA ILE A 89 4.28 0.96 5.70
C ILE A 89 2.76 0.78 5.73
N ILE A 90 2.07 1.33 4.74
CA ILE A 90 0.61 1.33 4.62
C ILE A 90 0.22 0.45 3.44
N ARG A 91 -0.24 -0.77 3.69
CA ARG A 91 -0.69 -1.70 2.65
C ARG A 91 -2.17 -1.47 2.38
N ALA A 92 -2.46 -0.60 1.42
CA ALA A 92 -3.84 -0.24 1.10
C ALA A 92 -4.61 -1.43 0.47
N GLY A 93 -5.90 -1.49 0.76
CA GLY A 93 -6.85 -2.31 0.02
C GLY A 93 -7.14 -1.76 -1.38
N GLY A 94 -8.17 -2.31 -2.03
CA GLY A 94 -8.60 -1.84 -3.34
C GLY A 94 -8.96 -0.35 -3.30
N LEU A 95 -8.21 0.46 -4.04
CA LEU A 95 -8.38 1.91 -4.06
C LEU A 95 -9.67 2.33 -4.76
N GLN A 96 -10.40 3.27 -4.16
CA GLN A 96 -11.64 3.84 -4.68
C GLN A 96 -11.50 5.35 -4.89
N ASP A 97 -12.10 5.87 -5.97
CA ASP A 97 -12.25 7.31 -6.24
C ASP A 97 -13.55 7.82 -5.63
N THR A 98 -13.61 7.78 -4.30
CA THR A 98 -14.74 8.25 -3.49
C THR A 98 -14.27 9.30 -2.47
N GLU A 99 -15.23 10.00 -1.86
CA GLU A 99 -14.95 10.94 -0.78
C GLU A 99 -14.24 10.25 0.40
N GLY A 100 -13.28 10.96 1.00
CA GLY A 100 -12.56 10.53 2.21
C GLY A 100 -13.01 11.32 3.43
N GLY A 101 -12.60 10.88 4.62
CA GLY A 101 -12.98 11.49 5.90
C GLY A 101 -14.41 11.19 6.34
N VAL A 102 -15.13 10.33 5.60
CA VAL A 102 -16.54 9.98 5.86
C VAL A 102 -16.73 8.51 6.27
N ARG A 103 -15.63 7.77 6.47
CA ARG A 103 -15.65 6.33 6.76
C ARG A 103 -14.85 5.99 8.00
N GLU A 104 -15.27 4.91 8.67
CA GLU A 104 -14.47 4.24 9.68
C GLU A 104 -13.32 3.51 8.99
N LEU A 105 -12.09 3.89 9.34
CA LEU A 105 -10.87 3.25 8.86
C LEU A 105 -10.56 2.01 9.70
N LEU A 106 -10.15 0.95 9.02
CA LEU A 106 -9.78 -0.32 9.61
C LEU A 106 -8.31 -0.57 9.33
N VAL A 107 -7.55 -0.91 10.37
CA VAL A 107 -6.19 -1.43 10.21
C VAL A 107 -6.21 -2.94 10.42
N GLY A 108 -5.35 -3.65 9.73
CA GLY A 108 -5.20 -5.09 9.87
C GLY A 108 -3.76 -5.55 9.71
N LYS A 109 -3.57 -6.86 9.83
CA LYS A 109 -2.28 -7.53 9.69
C LYS A 109 -2.37 -8.70 8.71
N ASP A 110 -1.29 -8.91 7.97
CA ASP A 110 -1.05 -10.12 7.16
C ASP A 110 -2.23 -10.53 6.28
N ASP A 111 -2.81 -9.54 5.59
CA ASP A 111 -3.91 -9.69 4.65
C ASP A 111 -5.22 -10.23 5.27
N GLU A 112 -5.39 -10.15 6.59
CA GLU A 112 -6.61 -10.61 7.26
C GLU A 112 -7.87 -9.89 6.75
N LEU A 113 -7.74 -8.60 6.40
CA LEU A 113 -8.83 -7.80 5.84
C LEU A 113 -9.27 -8.31 4.46
N LEU A 114 -8.41 -9.00 3.70
CA LEU A 114 -8.80 -9.63 2.42
C LEU A 114 -9.75 -10.81 2.60
N GLN A 115 -9.84 -11.38 3.80
CA GLN A 115 -10.79 -12.43 4.17
C GLN A 115 -12.17 -11.87 4.57
N THR A 116 -12.31 -10.53 4.57
CA THR A 116 -13.54 -9.82 4.90
C THR A 116 -14.16 -9.15 3.67
N GLU A 117 -15.37 -8.62 3.83
CA GLU A 117 -16.00 -7.76 2.82
C GLU A 117 -15.42 -6.33 2.82
N THR A 118 -14.70 -5.93 3.88
CA THR A 118 -14.11 -4.59 4.04
C THR A 118 -12.65 -4.58 3.60
N ARG A 119 -12.44 -4.64 2.28
CA ARG A 119 -11.11 -4.77 1.64
C ARG A 119 -10.74 -3.62 0.69
N THR A 120 -11.45 -2.50 0.78
CA THR A 120 -11.29 -1.33 -0.08
C THR A 120 -11.18 -0.04 0.72
N ILE A 121 -10.59 1.00 0.12
CA ILE A 121 -10.42 2.30 0.77
C ILE A 121 -10.41 3.44 -0.26
N ALA A 122 -10.92 4.61 0.13
CA ALA A 122 -10.82 5.81 -0.68
C ALA A 122 -9.36 6.29 -0.80
N ARG A 123 -8.95 6.76 -1.98
CA ARG A 123 -7.60 7.34 -2.16
C ARG A 123 -7.35 8.52 -1.20
N ALA A 124 -8.39 9.31 -0.93
CA ALA A 124 -8.34 10.42 0.00
C ALA A 124 -8.04 9.96 1.44
N ASP A 125 -8.62 8.84 1.89
CA ASP A 125 -8.33 8.29 3.23
C ASP A 125 -6.90 7.76 3.34
N VAL A 126 -6.37 7.13 2.28
CA VAL A 126 -4.95 6.73 2.25
C VAL A 126 -4.03 7.95 2.37
N ALA A 127 -4.35 9.04 1.64
CA ALA A 127 -3.61 10.28 1.74
C ALA A 127 -3.67 10.88 3.15
N GLU A 128 -4.85 10.88 3.78
CA GLU A 128 -5.01 11.35 5.16
C GLU A 128 -4.17 10.52 6.14
N VAL A 129 -4.19 9.20 6.05
CA VAL A 129 -3.36 8.33 6.91
C VAL A 129 -1.87 8.61 6.71
N CYS A 130 -1.41 8.90 5.48
CA CYS A 130 -0.02 9.31 5.24
C CYS A 130 0.33 10.61 5.98
N ILE A 131 -0.56 11.61 5.96
CA ILE A 131 -0.34 12.89 6.64
C ILE A 131 -0.37 12.70 8.16
N GLN A 132 -1.30 11.92 8.67
CA GLN A 132 -1.44 11.66 10.11
C GLN A 132 -0.25 10.84 10.64
N ALA A 133 0.28 9.89 9.86
CA ALA A 133 1.46 9.11 10.25
C ALA A 133 2.72 9.96 10.50
N LEU A 134 2.81 11.15 9.91
CA LEU A 134 3.90 12.11 10.19
C LEU A 134 3.76 12.82 11.54
N GLN A 135 2.57 12.79 12.14
CA GLN A 135 2.23 13.55 13.36
C GLN A 135 2.27 12.70 14.64
N PHE A 136 2.24 11.37 14.52
CA PHE A 136 2.16 10.45 15.66
C PHE A 136 3.36 9.52 15.75
N GLU A 137 4.01 9.49 16.91
CA GLU A 137 5.12 8.56 17.19
C GLU A 137 4.65 7.10 17.12
N GLU A 138 3.38 6.84 17.45
CA GLU A 138 2.73 5.54 17.39
C GLU A 138 2.73 4.94 15.97
N ALA A 139 2.87 5.77 14.94
CA ALA A 139 2.94 5.34 13.54
C ALA A 139 4.36 4.93 13.10
N LYS A 140 5.40 5.22 13.88
CA LYS A 140 6.79 4.89 13.52
C LYS A 140 7.10 3.42 13.77
N PHE A 141 7.89 2.86 12.86
CA PHE A 141 8.26 1.44 12.82
C PHE A 141 7.04 0.52 12.76
N LYS A 142 6.01 0.94 12.01
CA LYS A 142 4.77 0.19 11.84
C LYS A 142 4.58 -0.26 10.40
N ALA A 143 4.05 -1.47 10.25
CA ALA A 143 3.53 -1.98 8.99
C ALA A 143 2.13 -2.54 9.24
N PHE A 144 1.16 -2.12 8.43
CA PHE A 144 -0.24 -2.51 8.58
C PHE A 144 -0.99 -2.46 7.25
N ASP A 145 -2.04 -3.26 7.20
CA ASP A 145 -3.03 -3.24 6.12
C ASP A 145 -4.09 -2.19 6.43
N LEU A 146 -4.60 -1.53 5.39
CA LEU A 146 -5.55 -0.42 5.55
C LEU A 146 -6.76 -0.59 4.63
N ALA A 147 -7.94 -0.59 5.23
CA ALA A 147 -9.23 -0.59 4.54
C ALA A 147 -10.22 0.36 5.23
N SER A 148 -11.44 0.43 4.73
CA SER A 148 -12.53 1.19 5.35
C SER A 148 -13.82 0.38 5.34
N ARG A 149 -14.68 0.63 6.34
CA ARG A 149 -16.09 0.24 6.24
C ARG A 149 -16.78 1.05 5.13
N PRO A 150 -17.89 0.55 4.55
CA PRO A 150 -18.73 1.38 3.71
C PRO A 150 -19.16 2.66 4.45
N GLU A 151 -19.36 3.73 3.69
CA GLU A 151 -19.91 4.97 4.22
C GLU A 151 -21.25 4.72 4.94
N GLY A 152 -21.46 5.38 6.09
CA GLY A 152 -22.63 5.19 6.94
C GLY A 152 -22.65 3.90 7.77
N MET A 153 -21.70 2.99 7.58
CA MET A 153 -21.60 1.71 8.32
C MET A 153 -20.55 1.73 9.43
N GLY A 154 -20.30 2.90 10.02
CA GLY A 154 -19.29 3.13 11.06
C GLY A 154 -19.17 4.61 11.41
N THR A 155 -18.38 4.96 12.41
CA THR A 155 -18.08 6.36 12.73
C THR A 155 -16.83 6.80 11.97
N PRO A 156 -16.86 7.94 11.24
CA PRO A 156 -15.68 8.45 10.57
C PRO A 156 -14.49 8.58 11.51
N THR A 157 -13.34 8.02 11.12
CA THR A 157 -12.15 8.02 11.97
C THR A 157 -11.60 9.45 12.10
N SER A 158 -11.52 9.93 13.34
CA SER A 158 -10.92 11.23 13.68
C SER A 158 -9.80 11.13 14.72
N ASP A 159 -9.81 10.09 15.55
CA ASP A 159 -8.73 9.80 16.51
C ASP A 159 -7.66 8.89 15.89
N PHE A 160 -6.73 9.49 15.15
CA PHE A 160 -5.62 8.77 14.53
C PHE A 160 -4.59 8.25 15.54
N LYS A 161 -4.49 8.88 16.72
CA LYS A 161 -3.62 8.36 17.79
C LYS A 161 -4.11 6.98 18.24
N ALA A 162 -5.41 6.86 18.49
CA ALA A 162 -6.03 5.56 18.81
C ALA A 162 -5.86 4.56 17.65
N LEU A 163 -6.08 5.01 16.41
CA LEU A 163 -5.91 4.18 15.20
C LEU A 163 -4.49 3.61 15.05
N PHE A 164 -3.45 4.38 15.37
CA PHE A 164 -2.08 3.89 15.30
C PHE A 164 -1.68 3.05 16.53
N SER A 165 -2.22 3.38 17.70
CA SER A 165 -1.90 2.68 18.96
C SER A 165 -2.32 1.20 18.97
N GLN A 166 -3.34 0.82 18.19
CA GLN A 166 -3.76 -0.59 18.03
C GLN A 166 -2.76 -1.42 17.21
N ILE A 167 -1.82 -0.79 16.48
CA ILE A 167 -0.86 -1.49 15.63
C ILE A 167 0.34 -1.90 16.47
N SER A 168 0.47 -3.20 16.75
CA SER A 168 1.61 -3.75 17.50
C SER A 168 2.74 -4.25 16.60
N THR A 169 2.54 -4.30 15.29
CA THR A 169 3.45 -4.93 14.33
C THR A 169 4.53 -4.00 13.79
N CYS A 170 5.77 -4.48 13.88
CA CYS A 170 6.83 -4.12 12.93
C CYS A 170 6.69 -5.00 11.68
N PHE A 171 7.41 -4.66 10.60
CA PHE A 171 7.52 -5.53 9.42
C PHE A 171 8.02 -6.93 9.78
#